data_AF-A0A1H1MTU3-F1
#
_entry.id   AF-A0A1H1MTU3-F1
#
_cell.length_a   1.000
_cell.length_b   1.000
_cell.length_c   1.000
_cell.angle_alpha   90.00
_cell.angle_beta   90.00
_cell.angle_gamma   90.00
#
_symmetry.space_group_name_H-M   'P 1'
#
loop_
_entity.id
_entity.type
_entity.pdbx_description
1 polymer ?
#
loop_
_entity_poly.entity_id
_entity_poly.type
_entity_poly.pdbx_seq_one_letter_code
_entity_poly.pdbx_strand_id
1 'polypeptide(L)'
;MRCNLGTPDVSGLETALAALATWQVPGDPLQLHPGDLGWHLRLGTAATADAVRTWSADGRIVAVGLLDGADLLRVATAPALRQDAALADAMTEDIALPERGVLPAGGASVEAPSGALLDARLAEAAGIVAWSCGAGRPGLIEPMGVHARHRGRGHGRTITLAAAAALRELGASSTQVATEAARAAAVATYRSAGFAPLPARWDRVRQA
;
A
#
# COMPACT_ATOMS: atom_id res chain seq x y z
N MET A 1 7.55 16.34 8.85
CA MET A 1 6.56 16.04 9.89
C MET A 1 6.66 14.57 10.25
N ARG A 2 6.39 14.17 11.51
CA ARG A 2 6.28 12.74 11.88
C ARG A 2 4.81 12.42 12.15
N CYS A 3 4.29 11.41 11.48
CA CYS A 3 2.90 10.98 11.60
C CYS A 3 2.82 9.68 12.40
N ASN A 4 1.76 9.53 13.19
CA ASN A 4 1.42 8.28 13.86
C ASN A 4 0.10 7.76 13.28
N LEU A 5 0.10 6.51 12.83
CA LEU A 5 -1.09 5.76 12.46
C LEU A 5 -1.83 5.29 13.72
N GLY A 6 -3.16 5.36 13.71
CA GLY A 6 -4.01 4.79 14.75
C GLY A 6 -5.41 4.43 14.26
N THR A 7 -6.04 3.51 14.97
CA THR A 7 -7.48 3.19 14.84
C THR A 7 -8.19 3.88 16.00
N PRO A 8 -9.18 4.76 15.75
CA PRO A 8 -9.88 5.43 16.82
C PRO A 8 -10.78 4.45 17.58
N ASP A 9 -11.02 4.73 18.86
CA ASP A 9 -12.15 4.12 19.56
C ASP A 9 -13.46 4.86 19.22
N VAL A 10 -14.56 4.48 19.87
CA VAL A 10 -15.87 5.10 19.67
C VAL A 10 -15.84 6.61 19.93
N SER A 11 -15.08 7.08 20.93
CA SER A 11 -14.94 8.51 21.23
C SER A 11 -14.02 9.23 20.23
N GLY A 12 -12.96 8.55 19.78
CA GLY A 12 -12.05 9.05 18.75
C GLY A 12 -12.74 9.24 17.40
N LEU A 13 -13.81 8.48 17.11
CA LEU A 13 -14.59 8.63 15.89
C LEU A 13 -15.21 10.02 15.76
N GLU A 14 -15.70 10.61 16.86
CA GLU A 14 -16.22 11.98 16.87
C GLU A 14 -15.13 13.00 16.52
N THR A 15 -13.90 12.77 16.99
CA THR A 15 -12.75 13.62 16.68
C THR A 15 -12.36 13.52 15.20
N ALA A 16 -12.39 12.31 14.62
CA ALA A 16 -12.15 12.11 13.19
C ALA A 16 -13.23 12.77 12.32
N LEU A 17 -14.50 12.63 12.70
CA LEU A 17 -15.63 13.30 12.06
C LEU A 17 -15.51 14.83 12.12
N ALA A 18 -15.17 15.37 13.29
CA ALA A 18 -14.95 16.80 13.47
C ALA A 18 -13.80 17.31 12.57
N ALA A 19 -12.69 16.58 12.49
CA ALA A 19 -11.59 16.93 11.61
C ALA A 19 -12.03 16.92 10.14
N LEU A 20 -12.65 15.83 9.68
CA LEU A 20 -13.18 15.70 8.32
C LEU A 20 -14.15 16.83 7.96
N ALA A 21 -15.04 17.22 8.88
CA ALA A 21 -15.99 18.31 8.66
C ALA A 21 -15.29 19.65 8.38
N THR A 22 -14.16 19.93 9.05
CA THR A 22 -13.39 21.16 8.79
C THR A 22 -12.68 21.18 7.44
N TRP A 23 -12.51 20.03 6.79
CA TRP A 23 -11.85 19.91 5.50
C TRP A 23 -12.82 20.01 4.32
N GLN A 24 -14.12 20.10 4.58
CA GLN A 24 -15.14 20.24 3.53
C GLN A 24 -15.24 21.69 3.08
N VAL A 25 -14.45 22.03 2.06
CA VAL A 25 -14.46 23.36 1.43
C VAL A 25 -15.30 23.30 0.15
N PRO A 26 -16.29 24.18 -0.03
CA PRO A 26 -17.06 24.23 -1.27
C PRO A 26 -16.16 24.46 -2.49
N GLY A 27 -16.29 23.60 -3.51
CA GLY A 27 -15.51 23.68 -4.75
C GLY A 27 -14.14 23.01 -4.68
N ASP A 28 -13.72 22.48 -3.52
CA ASP A 28 -12.55 21.61 -3.45
C ASP A 28 -12.85 20.24 -4.09
N PRO A 29 -11.81 19.52 -4.56
CA PRO A 29 -12.00 18.22 -5.17
C PRO A 29 -12.58 17.16 -4.22
N LEU A 30 -13.20 16.13 -4.80
CA LEU A 30 -13.77 15.00 -4.07
C LEU A 30 -12.72 14.29 -3.20
N GLN A 31 -13.12 13.97 -1.98
CA GLN A 31 -12.38 13.21 -0.97
C GLN A 31 -13.38 12.50 -0.06
N LEU A 32 -12.89 11.63 0.83
CA LEU A 32 -13.72 11.04 1.90
C LEU A 32 -14.52 12.13 2.63
N HIS A 33 -15.84 12.03 2.58
CA HIS A 33 -16.79 12.99 3.13
C HIS A 33 -17.27 12.53 4.52
N PRO A 34 -17.58 13.43 5.47
CA PRO A 34 -18.17 13.05 6.76
C PRO A 34 -19.44 12.20 6.62
N GLY A 35 -20.19 12.42 5.53
CA GLY A 35 -21.36 11.63 5.17
C GLY A 35 -21.07 10.16 4.87
N ASP A 36 -19.86 9.81 4.41
CA ASP A 36 -19.47 8.42 4.17
C ASP A 36 -19.31 7.67 5.50
N LEU A 37 -18.69 8.30 6.50
CA LEU A 37 -18.65 7.78 7.88
C LEU A 37 -20.06 7.73 8.47
N GLY A 38 -20.86 8.77 8.25
CA GLY A 38 -22.27 8.80 8.66
C GLY A 38 -23.09 7.65 8.06
N TRP A 39 -22.85 7.31 6.80
CA TRP A 39 -23.47 6.16 6.15
C TRP A 39 -22.95 4.83 6.70
N HIS A 40 -21.65 4.75 7.00
CA HIS A 40 -21.04 3.55 7.59
C HIS A 40 -21.54 3.25 9.00
N LEU A 41 -21.96 4.27 9.76
CA LEU A 41 -22.58 4.11 11.09
C LEU A 41 -23.83 3.20 11.10
N ARG A 42 -24.46 2.94 9.95
CA ARG A 42 -25.53 1.93 9.85
C ARG A 42 -25.09 0.53 10.29
N LEU A 43 -23.78 0.26 10.28
CA LEU A 43 -23.16 -1.00 10.73
C LEU A 43 -22.80 -0.97 12.23
N GLY A 44 -23.07 0.14 12.92
CA GLY A 44 -22.76 0.37 14.32
C GLY A 44 -21.49 1.20 14.54
N THR A 45 -21.46 1.93 15.66
CA THR A 45 -20.38 2.86 15.99
C THR A 45 -19.05 2.17 16.21
N ALA A 46 -19.04 1.04 16.92
CA ALA A 46 -17.81 0.28 17.17
C ALA A 46 -17.21 -0.28 15.87
N ALA A 47 -18.04 -0.83 14.99
CA ALA A 47 -17.61 -1.32 13.68
C ALA A 47 -17.08 -0.19 12.79
N THR A 48 -17.69 1.00 12.87
CA THR A 48 -17.22 2.18 12.13
C THR A 48 -15.89 2.70 12.67
N ALA A 49 -15.73 2.76 14.00
CA ALA A 49 -14.46 3.13 14.62
C ALA A 49 -13.33 2.16 14.21
N ASP A 50 -13.60 0.85 14.21
CA ASP A 50 -12.65 -0.18 13.78
C ASP A 50 -12.31 -0.12 12.29
N ALA A 51 -13.23 0.35 11.44
CA ALA A 51 -13.00 0.56 10.01
C ALA A 51 -12.23 1.85 9.70
N VAL A 52 -12.06 2.76 10.65
CA VAL A 52 -11.38 4.04 10.43
C VAL A 52 -9.89 3.92 10.74
N ARG A 53 -9.07 4.61 9.95
CA ARG A 53 -7.66 4.88 10.22
C ARG A 53 -7.46 6.37 10.33
N THR A 54 -6.62 6.80 11.27
CA THR A 54 -6.24 8.20 11.46
C THR A 54 -4.73 8.31 11.38
N TRP A 55 -4.26 9.35 10.70
CA TRP A 55 -2.87 9.80 10.77
C TRP A 55 -2.84 11.08 11.56
N SER A 56 -2.02 11.11 12.62
CA SER A 56 -1.90 12.28 13.49
C SER A 56 -0.47 12.79 13.56
N ALA A 57 -0.31 14.11 13.55
CA ALA A 57 0.95 14.81 13.78
C ALA A 57 0.74 15.90 14.83
N ASP A 58 1.65 15.97 15.81
CA ASP A 58 1.58 16.94 16.91
C ASP A 58 0.21 16.95 17.64
N GLY A 59 -0.37 15.76 17.82
CA GLY A 59 -1.67 15.55 18.48
C GLY A 59 -2.89 15.94 17.63
N ARG A 60 -2.71 16.32 16.37
CA ARG A 60 -3.79 16.69 15.45
C ARG A 60 -3.94 15.64 14.36
N ILE A 61 -5.18 15.27 14.05
CA ILE A 61 -5.49 14.43 12.90
C ILE A 61 -5.18 15.24 11.63
N VAL A 62 -4.38 14.67 10.74
CA VAL A 62 -3.94 15.27 9.48
C VAL A 62 -4.39 14.46 8.25
N ALA A 63 -4.81 13.21 8.44
CA ALA A 63 -5.53 12.43 7.44
C ALA A 63 -6.47 11.42 8.10
N VAL A 64 -7.54 11.07 7.41
CA VAL A 64 -8.50 10.04 7.81
C VAL A 64 -8.71 9.08 6.64
N GLY A 65 -8.74 7.79 6.95
CA GLY A 65 -9.08 6.73 6.02
C GLY A 65 -10.29 5.95 6.51
N LEU A 66 -11.17 5.54 5.61
CA LEU A 66 -12.27 4.62 5.87
C LEU A 66 -12.05 3.34 5.05
N LEU A 67 -12.02 2.19 5.72
CA LEU A 67 -12.09 0.88 5.09
C LEU A 67 -13.54 0.59 4.71
N ASP A 68 -13.87 0.79 3.43
CA ASP A 68 -15.20 0.61 2.88
C ASP A 68 -15.31 -0.77 2.23
N GLY A 69 -15.58 -1.78 3.06
CA GLY A 69 -15.59 -3.18 2.63
C GLY A 69 -14.23 -3.87 2.83
N ALA A 70 -13.95 -4.88 2.02
CA ALA A 70 -12.81 -5.77 2.24
C ALA A 70 -11.47 -5.19 1.75
N ASP A 71 -11.50 -4.37 0.69
CA ASP A 71 -10.32 -4.04 -0.10
C ASP A 71 -10.28 -2.58 -0.61
N LEU A 72 -11.20 -1.72 -0.18
CA LEU A 72 -11.22 -0.30 -0.54
C LEU A 72 -10.89 0.58 0.67
N LEU A 73 -9.83 1.39 0.56
CA LEU A 73 -9.53 2.48 1.48
C LEU A 73 -9.87 3.82 0.83
N ARG A 74 -10.84 4.54 1.41
CA ARG A 74 -11.14 5.93 1.02
C ARG A 74 -10.42 6.91 1.93
N VAL A 75 -9.78 7.92 1.37
CA VAL A 75 -8.88 8.81 2.13
C VAL A 75 -9.31 10.28 2.01
N ALA A 76 -9.14 11.03 3.10
CA ALA A 76 -9.05 12.48 3.11
C ALA A 76 -7.79 12.93 3.83
N THR A 77 -7.19 14.02 3.36
CA THR A 77 -6.05 14.70 3.98
C THR A 77 -6.44 16.12 4.30
N ALA A 78 -5.94 16.68 5.41
CA ALA A 78 -6.08 18.10 5.69
C ALA A 78 -5.64 18.91 4.46
N PRO A 79 -6.44 19.88 3.95
CA PRO A 79 -6.18 20.53 2.66
C PRO A 79 -4.79 21.15 2.56
N ALA A 80 -4.31 21.77 3.63
CA ALA A 80 -2.97 22.39 3.71
C ALA A 80 -1.81 21.38 3.63
N LEU A 81 -2.07 20.09 3.89
CA LEU A 81 -1.07 19.02 3.91
C LEU A 81 -1.22 18.04 2.73
N ARG A 82 -2.14 18.33 1.80
CA ARG A 82 -2.42 17.48 0.63
C ARG A 82 -1.18 17.25 -0.25
N GLN A 83 -0.26 18.20 -0.26
CA GLN A 83 1.03 18.15 -0.98
C GLN A 83 2.25 17.93 -0.06
N ASP A 84 2.03 17.68 1.24
CA ASP A 84 3.13 17.44 2.16
C ASP A 84 3.78 16.06 1.90
N ALA A 85 5.06 16.08 1.55
CA ALA A 85 5.79 14.87 1.21
C ALA A 85 5.95 13.91 2.38
N ALA A 86 6.10 14.42 3.61
CA ALA A 86 6.29 13.57 4.78
C ALA A 86 5.01 12.84 5.17
N LEU A 87 3.84 13.51 5.06
CA LEU A 87 2.54 12.87 5.22
C LEU A 87 2.32 11.82 4.15
N ALA A 88 2.55 12.16 2.87
CA ALA A 88 2.34 11.24 1.76
C ALA A 88 3.24 9.99 1.88
N ASP A 89 4.53 10.15 2.20
CA ASP A 89 5.46 9.03 2.37
C ASP A 89 5.06 8.14 3.56
N ALA A 90 4.63 8.72 4.69
CA ALA A 90 4.16 7.96 5.85
C ALA A 90 2.90 7.15 5.52
N MET A 91 1.91 7.78 4.87
CA MET A 91 0.69 7.10 4.44
C MET A 91 0.98 5.99 3.42
N THR A 92 1.88 6.21 2.46
CA THR A 92 2.30 5.17 1.51
C THR A 92 2.92 3.97 2.22
N GLU A 93 3.76 4.19 3.22
CA GLU A 93 4.35 3.11 4.02
C GLU A 93 3.27 2.33 4.80
N ASP A 94 2.35 3.05 5.45
CA ASP A 94 1.25 2.46 6.21
C ASP A 94 0.24 1.68 5.35
N ILE A 95 -0.04 2.17 4.14
CA ILE A 95 -1.00 1.58 3.21
C ILE A 95 -0.40 0.35 2.50
N ALA A 96 0.86 0.45 2.06
CA ALA A 96 1.47 -0.58 1.20
C ALA A 96 2.01 -1.80 1.96
N LEU A 97 2.03 -1.77 3.29
CA LEU A 97 2.55 -2.86 4.12
C LEU A 97 1.40 -3.49 4.93
N PRO A 98 0.98 -4.73 4.61
CA PRO A 98 -0.15 -5.39 5.29
C PRO A 98 0.01 -5.49 6.81
N GLU A 99 1.25 -5.62 7.29
CA GLU A 99 1.58 -5.64 8.72
C GLU A 99 1.23 -4.34 9.48
N ARG A 100 0.99 -3.24 8.77
CA ARG A 100 0.55 -1.96 9.33
C ARG A 100 -0.96 -1.94 9.59
N GLY A 101 -1.71 -2.92 9.09
CA GLY A 101 -3.13 -3.11 9.41
C GLY A 101 -4.07 -2.07 8.79
N VAL A 102 -3.61 -1.32 7.78
CA VAL A 102 -4.46 -0.42 7.00
C VAL A 102 -5.27 -1.24 5.99
N LEU A 103 -4.61 -1.92 5.05
CA LEU A 103 -5.24 -2.81 4.07
C LEU A 103 -4.80 -4.26 4.28
N PRO A 104 -5.64 -5.26 3.91
CA PRO A 104 -5.22 -6.65 3.93
C PRO A 104 -4.11 -6.92 2.91
N ALA A 105 -3.46 -8.07 3.02
CA ALA A 105 -2.55 -8.55 1.98
C ALA A 105 -3.35 -8.93 0.72
N GLY A 106 -2.88 -8.49 -0.45
CA GLY A 106 -3.50 -8.80 -1.75
C GLY A 106 -3.74 -7.56 -2.59
N GLY A 107 -4.58 -7.70 -3.62
CA GLY A 107 -5.07 -6.56 -4.39
C GLY A 107 -6.02 -5.70 -3.56
N ALA A 108 -5.86 -4.38 -3.62
CA ALA A 108 -6.71 -3.43 -2.93
C ALA A 108 -6.76 -2.11 -3.72
N SER A 109 -7.80 -1.31 -3.48
CA SER A 109 -8.01 0.00 -4.08
C SER A 109 -7.86 1.09 -3.04
N VAL A 110 -7.24 2.20 -3.43
CA VAL A 110 -7.13 3.41 -2.61
C VAL A 110 -7.77 4.56 -3.36
N GLU A 111 -8.82 5.14 -2.79
CA GLU A 111 -9.40 6.40 -3.26
C GLU A 111 -8.68 7.56 -2.55
N ALA A 112 -7.68 8.13 -3.22
CA ALA A 112 -6.96 9.30 -2.72
C ALA A 112 -7.67 10.61 -3.12
N PRO A 113 -7.64 11.67 -2.28
CA PRO A 113 -8.16 12.98 -2.67
C PRO A 113 -7.52 13.46 -3.97
N SER A 114 -8.30 14.06 -4.86
CA SER A 114 -7.72 14.57 -6.11
C SER A 114 -6.68 15.65 -5.82
N GLY A 115 -5.52 15.53 -6.47
CA GLY A 115 -4.39 16.41 -6.20
C GLY A 115 -3.69 16.16 -4.87
N ALA A 116 -3.90 15.02 -4.20
CA ALA A 116 -3.03 14.56 -3.12
C ALA A 116 -1.74 13.97 -3.69
N LEU A 117 -0.61 14.32 -3.08
CA LEU A 117 0.69 13.73 -3.41
C LEU A 117 0.71 12.21 -3.13
N LEU A 118 -0.20 11.73 -2.27
CA LEU A 118 -0.38 10.32 -1.96
C LEU A 118 -0.54 9.43 -3.21
N ASP A 119 -1.31 9.87 -4.21
CA ASP A 119 -1.57 9.11 -5.43
C ASP A 119 -0.25 8.81 -6.18
N ALA A 120 0.52 9.86 -6.45
CA ALA A 120 1.84 9.73 -7.06
C ALA A 120 2.82 8.91 -6.20
N ARG A 121 2.74 9.01 -4.87
CA ARG A 121 3.63 8.25 -3.97
C ARG A 121 3.32 6.76 -3.94
N LEU A 122 2.05 6.38 -3.96
CA LEU A 122 1.62 4.98 -4.07
C LEU A 122 2.09 4.38 -5.41
N ALA A 123 2.00 5.12 -6.51
CA ALA A 123 2.48 4.69 -7.82
C ALA A 123 4.02 4.49 -7.87
N GLU A 124 4.77 5.24 -7.07
CA GLU A 124 6.25 5.24 -7.09
C GLU A 124 6.90 4.27 -6.09
N ALA A 125 6.16 3.67 -5.14
CA ALA A 125 6.76 2.97 -4.00
C ALA A 125 7.59 1.74 -4.41
N ALA A 126 6.95 0.81 -5.12
CA ALA A 126 7.55 -0.38 -5.67
C ALA A 126 6.78 -0.84 -6.90
N GLY A 127 7.48 -1.44 -7.86
CA GLY A 127 6.89 -1.97 -9.08
C GLY A 127 7.42 -3.37 -9.37
N ILE A 128 6.55 -4.22 -9.89
CA ILE A 128 6.92 -5.55 -10.39
C ILE A 128 6.06 -5.90 -11.60
N VAL A 129 6.66 -6.58 -12.57
CA VAL A 129 5.90 -7.20 -13.66
C VAL A 129 5.84 -8.70 -13.42
N ALA A 130 4.65 -9.29 -13.60
CA ALA A 130 4.42 -10.72 -13.51
C ALA A 130 4.02 -11.28 -14.88
N TRP A 131 4.81 -12.20 -15.40
CA TRP A 131 4.59 -12.85 -16.70
C TRP A 131 4.07 -14.27 -16.48
N SER A 132 2.87 -14.56 -16.99
CA SER A 132 2.31 -15.92 -16.98
C SER A 132 2.63 -16.64 -18.29
N CYS A 133 3.06 -17.89 -18.20
CA CYS A 133 3.16 -18.80 -19.36
C CYS A 133 1.89 -19.67 -19.54
N GLY A 134 0.80 -19.35 -18.85
CA GLY A 134 -0.45 -20.12 -18.85
C GLY A 134 -0.54 -21.13 -17.70
N ALA A 135 -1.73 -21.70 -17.53
CA ALA A 135 -2.04 -22.62 -16.43
C ALA A 135 -1.10 -23.84 -16.40
N GLY A 136 -0.67 -24.23 -15.19
CA GLY A 136 0.25 -25.34 -14.96
C GLY A 136 1.72 -25.04 -15.30
N ARG A 137 2.03 -23.90 -15.93
CA ARG A 137 3.41 -23.48 -16.25
C ARG A 137 3.97 -22.54 -15.18
N PRO A 138 5.30 -22.44 -15.01
CA PRO A 138 5.88 -21.39 -14.18
C PRO A 138 5.55 -19.98 -14.69
N GLY A 139 5.44 -19.03 -13.77
CA GLY A 139 5.45 -17.60 -14.05
C GLY A 139 6.76 -16.94 -13.64
N LEU A 140 7.04 -15.76 -14.20
CA LEU A 140 8.27 -15.01 -14.01
C LEU A 140 7.96 -13.63 -13.43
N ILE A 141 8.73 -13.15 -12.45
CA ILE A 141 8.55 -11.83 -11.84
C ILE A 141 9.76 -10.92 -12.07
N GLU A 142 9.78 -10.20 -13.18
CA GLU A 142 10.81 -9.20 -13.47
C GLU A 142 10.33 -8.20 -14.54
N PRO A 143 10.78 -6.94 -14.53
CA PRO A 143 11.63 -6.32 -13.52
C PRO A 143 10.89 -6.15 -12.18
N MET A 144 11.65 -6.15 -11.08
CA MET A 144 11.18 -5.81 -9.74
C MET A 144 12.07 -4.71 -9.16
N GLY A 145 11.46 -3.64 -8.64
CA GLY A 145 12.18 -2.51 -8.08
C GLY A 145 11.43 -1.86 -6.93
N VAL A 146 12.21 -1.35 -5.98
CA VAL A 146 11.72 -0.46 -4.92
C VAL A 146 12.45 0.87 -5.09
N HIS A 147 11.69 1.96 -5.14
CA HIS A 147 12.26 3.29 -5.25
C HIS A 147 13.19 3.57 -4.06
N ALA A 148 14.30 4.27 -4.30
CA ALA A 148 15.39 4.40 -3.33
C ALA A 148 14.94 4.89 -1.95
N ARG A 149 14.01 5.86 -1.91
CA ARG A 149 13.46 6.42 -0.67
C ARG A 149 12.62 5.44 0.16
N HIS A 150 12.16 4.33 -0.44
CA HIS A 150 11.31 3.31 0.20
C HIS A 150 12.05 1.98 0.47
N ARG A 151 13.35 1.89 0.17
CA ARG A 151 14.12 0.67 0.44
C ARG A 151 14.26 0.42 1.94
N GLY A 152 14.47 -0.84 2.31
CA GLY A 152 14.67 -1.27 3.70
C GLY A 152 13.40 -1.34 4.56
N ARG A 153 12.22 -1.10 3.97
CA ARG A 153 10.92 -1.03 4.66
C ARG A 153 9.95 -2.18 4.35
N GLY A 154 10.41 -3.22 3.63
CA GLY A 154 9.57 -4.39 3.32
C GLY A 154 8.77 -4.32 2.01
N HIS A 155 8.66 -3.16 1.34
CA HIS A 155 7.88 -3.04 0.08
C HIS A 155 8.28 -4.05 -1.00
N GLY A 156 9.57 -4.35 -1.14
CA GLY A 156 10.06 -5.34 -2.12
C GLY A 156 9.54 -6.75 -1.86
N ARG A 157 9.39 -7.14 -0.59
CA ARG A 157 8.79 -8.41 -0.18
C ARG A 157 7.30 -8.41 -0.48
N THR A 158 6.59 -7.35 -0.10
CA THR A 158 5.14 -7.24 -0.29
C THR A 158 4.75 -7.32 -1.76
N ILE A 159 5.40 -6.52 -2.62
CA ILE A 159 5.09 -6.51 -4.06
C ILE A 159 5.44 -7.86 -4.72
N THR A 160 6.49 -8.54 -4.26
CA THR A 160 6.86 -9.89 -4.70
C THR A 160 5.79 -10.92 -4.34
N LEU A 161 5.24 -10.86 -3.13
CA LEU A 161 4.17 -11.75 -2.68
C LEU A 161 2.87 -11.48 -3.45
N ALA A 162 2.53 -10.21 -3.70
CA ALA A 162 1.38 -9.84 -4.50
C ALA A 162 1.48 -10.38 -5.94
N ALA A 163 2.64 -10.24 -6.58
CA ALA A 163 2.88 -10.81 -7.91
C ALA A 163 2.79 -12.34 -7.94
N ALA A 164 3.33 -13.01 -6.92
CA ALA A 164 3.21 -14.46 -6.80
C ALA A 164 1.75 -14.91 -6.61
N ALA A 165 0.95 -14.16 -5.84
CA ALA A 165 -0.48 -14.40 -5.68
C ALA A 165 -1.23 -14.23 -7.02
N ALA A 166 -0.96 -13.16 -7.75
CA ALA A 166 -1.55 -12.93 -9.08
C ALA A 166 -1.19 -14.05 -10.07
N LEU A 167 0.06 -14.51 -10.09
CA LEU A 167 0.46 -15.65 -10.93
C LEU A 167 -0.27 -16.94 -10.54
N ARG A 168 -0.49 -17.18 -9.25
CA ARG A 168 -1.25 -18.33 -8.76
C ARG A 168 -2.71 -18.28 -9.21
N GLU A 169 -3.35 -17.11 -9.14
CA GLU A 169 -4.72 -16.90 -9.64
C GLU A 169 -4.83 -17.15 -11.15
N LEU A 170 -3.80 -16.79 -11.91
CA LEU A 170 -3.67 -17.12 -13.34
C LEU A 170 -3.32 -18.60 -13.61
N GLY A 171 -3.24 -19.43 -12.58
CA GLY A 171 -3.00 -20.88 -12.67
C GLY A 171 -1.53 -21.28 -12.82
N ALA A 172 -0.57 -20.38 -12.57
CA ALA A 172 0.85 -20.73 -12.64
C ALA A 172 1.22 -21.81 -11.60
N SER A 173 2.10 -22.75 -11.97
CA SER A 173 2.55 -23.82 -11.08
C SER A 173 3.65 -23.41 -10.11
N SER A 174 4.38 -22.33 -10.41
CA SER A 174 5.43 -21.77 -9.56
C SER A 174 5.74 -20.32 -9.99
N THR A 175 6.42 -19.57 -9.14
CA THR A 175 6.93 -18.23 -9.45
C THR A 175 8.46 -18.26 -9.44
N GLN A 176 9.08 -17.68 -10.47
CA GLN A 176 10.53 -17.63 -10.64
C GLN A 176 11.02 -16.19 -10.87
N VAL A 177 12.30 -15.96 -10.61
CA VAL A 177 12.99 -14.71 -10.90
C VAL A 177 14.45 -14.99 -11.21
N ALA A 178 15.02 -14.25 -12.17
CA ALA A 178 16.45 -14.25 -12.40
C ALA A 178 17.06 -13.00 -11.74
N THR A 179 18.04 -13.20 -10.86
CA THR A 179 18.76 -12.09 -10.24
C THR A 179 20.24 -12.44 -10.14
N GLU A 180 21.11 -11.48 -10.42
CA GLU A 180 22.56 -11.65 -10.24
C GLU A 180 22.85 -12.03 -8.78
N ALA A 181 23.60 -13.11 -8.57
CA ALA A 181 23.93 -13.60 -7.22
C ALA A 181 24.67 -12.56 -6.37
N ALA A 182 25.42 -11.65 -7.01
CA ALA A 182 26.12 -10.54 -6.35
C ALA A 182 25.19 -9.46 -5.80
N ARG A 183 23.93 -9.36 -6.25
CA ARG A 183 22.94 -8.40 -5.75
C ARG A 183 22.33 -8.86 -4.44
N ALA A 184 23.12 -8.83 -3.37
CA ALA A 184 22.75 -9.34 -2.05
C ALA A 184 21.40 -8.81 -1.53
N ALA A 185 21.10 -7.52 -1.74
CA ALA A 185 19.83 -6.92 -1.34
C ALA A 185 18.62 -7.50 -2.10
N ALA A 186 18.77 -7.78 -3.39
CA ALA A 186 17.71 -8.40 -4.20
C ALA A 186 17.48 -9.86 -3.76
N VAL A 187 18.56 -10.63 -3.59
CA VAL A 187 18.51 -12.00 -3.09
C VAL A 187 17.83 -12.08 -1.72
N ALA A 188 18.18 -11.18 -0.79
CA ALA A 188 17.55 -11.10 0.52
C ALA A 188 16.05 -10.79 0.42
N THR A 189 15.66 -9.91 -0.49
CA THR A 189 14.25 -9.57 -0.75
C THR A 189 13.46 -10.82 -1.18
N TYR A 190 13.91 -11.56 -2.19
CA TYR A 190 13.20 -12.76 -2.66
C TYR A 190 13.17 -13.87 -1.60
N ARG A 191 14.27 -14.07 -0.86
CA ARG A 191 14.30 -15.04 0.26
C ARG A 191 13.29 -14.68 1.35
N SER A 192 13.16 -13.40 1.70
CA SER A 192 12.16 -12.94 2.68
C SER A 192 10.71 -13.14 2.21
N ALA A 193 10.49 -13.27 0.89
CA ALA A 193 9.21 -13.62 0.28
C ALA A 193 9.01 -15.14 0.10
N GLY A 194 9.93 -15.98 0.60
CA GLY A 194 9.81 -17.45 0.57
C GLY A 194 10.45 -18.13 -0.66
N PHE A 195 11.19 -17.40 -1.49
CA PHE A 195 11.87 -18.00 -2.65
C PHE A 195 13.11 -18.77 -2.21
N ALA A 196 13.31 -19.95 -2.80
CA ALA A 196 14.51 -20.76 -2.62
C ALA A 196 15.51 -20.53 -3.77
N PRO A 197 16.82 -20.48 -3.50
CA PRO A 197 17.83 -20.40 -4.56
C PRO A 197 17.87 -21.70 -5.37
N LEU A 198 17.99 -21.56 -6.69
CA LEU A 198 18.32 -22.65 -7.61
C LEU A 198 19.83 -22.64 -7.92
N PRO A 199 20.39 -23.72 -8.51
CA PRO A 199 21.77 -23.74 -8.95
C PRO A 199 22.11 -22.54 -9.84
N ALA A 200 23.28 -21.94 -9.61
CA ALA A 200 23.74 -20.78 -10.37
C ALA A 200 23.77 -21.11 -11.88
N ARG A 201 23.20 -20.21 -12.68
CA ARG A 201 23.26 -20.25 -14.14
C ARG A 201 24.21 -19.15 -14.60
N TRP A 202 25.11 -19.51 -15.51
CA TRP A 202 26.10 -18.60 -16.06
C TRP A 202 25.69 -18.20 -17.48
N ASP A 203 25.91 -16.94 -17.82
CA ASP A 203 25.73 -16.45 -19.17
C ASP A 203 26.62 -17.24 -20.12
N ARG A 204 26.05 -17.68 -21.23
CA ARG A 204 26.82 -18.32 -22.30
C ARG A 204 27.39 -17.21 -23.19
N VAL A 205 28.69 -16.99 -23.06
CA VAL A 205 29.43 -16.13 -23.98
C VAL A 205 29.92 -16.95 -25.17
N ARG A 206 29.84 -16.40 -26.39
CA ARG A 206 30.50 -17.00 -27.56
C ARG A 206 32.00 -16.78 -27.40
N GLN A 207 32.81 -17.83 -27.52
CA GLN A 207 34.27 -17.67 -27.59
C GLN A 207 34.62 -16.93 -28.89
N ALA A 208 35.52 -15.96 -28.78
CA ALA A 208 36.00 -15.14 -29.90
C ALA A 208 36.77 -16.00 -30.92
#